data_AF-A0A562UCH3-F1
#
_entry.id   AF-A0A562UCH3-F1
#
_cell.length_a   1.000
_cell.length_b   1.000
_cell.length_c   1.000
_cell.angle_alpha   90.00
_cell.angle_beta   90.00
_cell.angle_gamma   90.00
#
_symmetry.space_group_name_H-M   'P 1'
#
loop_
_entity.id
_entity.type
_entity.pdbx_description
1 polymer ?
#
loop_
_entity_poly.entity_id
_entity_poly.type
_entity_poly.pdbx_seq_one_letter_code
_entity_poly.pdbx_strand_id
1 'polypeptide(L)'
;MKPYLLFPSAFKIIGFILLVPGFILAYSYLFQNNAGNTISNRVPLGIIWPGSSGYTDESAITFVIIGLLFIGFSRLRNERDVTHKIRLKALYWAVIVNCLWIALFWMLMFLKDLINIPFLQHLNTSVTVVYNLFILLILFIGRFYYLFYRYAKSRKRIALHFLPYKPHNVVGKVGVAFFLIIVISSTFIKIDDKFASLLYLLPAFLLLWIASWNKRRTDEVIIIRLKAMQIAVYINYFFFIMATWVFYNINYLVIMFFGLLSLQIIFLITFYVMVYGNTKTLNPLNAS
;
A
#
# COMPACT_ATOMS: atom_id res chain seq x y z
N MET A 1 -26.46 -0.71 5.72
CA MET A 1 -25.57 -1.88 5.48
C MET A 1 -24.71 -2.08 6.72
N LYS A 2 -24.49 -3.31 7.23
CA LYS A 2 -23.68 -3.49 8.45
C LYS A 2 -22.25 -2.96 8.23
N PRO A 3 -21.67 -2.18 9.16
CA PRO A 3 -20.32 -1.65 9.04
C PRO A 3 -19.32 -2.81 9.00
N TYR A 4 -18.60 -2.91 7.88
CA TYR A 4 -17.64 -3.97 7.64
C TYR A 4 -16.26 -3.50 8.14
N LEU A 5 -15.61 -4.30 8.99
CA LEU A 5 -14.19 -4.17 9.39
C LEU A 5 -13.76 -2.75 9.84
N LEU A 6 -14.41 -2.23 10.88
CA LEU A 6 -14.03 -0.95 11.51
C LEU A 6 -13.76 -1.17 12.99
N PHE A 7 -12.67 -0.57 13.51
CA PHE A 7 -12.33 -0.65 14.93
C PHE A 7 -13.26 0.21 15.79
N PRO A 8 -13.55 -0.18 17.04
CA PRO A 8 -14.27 0.66 18.01
C PRO A 8 -13.63 2.05 18.18
N SER A 9 -14.42 3.05 18.57
CA SER A 9 -13.95 4.44 18.69
C SER A 9 -12.80 4.64 19.70
N ALA A 10 -12.65 3.73 20.66
CA ALA A 10 -11.54 3.74 21.62
C ALA A 10 -10.17 3.53 20.95
N PHE A 11 -10.12 2.83 19.82
CA PHE A 11 -8.87 2.55 19.11
C PHE A 11 -8.20 3.80 18.56
N LYS A 12 -8.96 4.88 18.31
CA LYS A 12 -8.35 6.16 17.92
C LYS A 12 -7.42 6.71 19.00
N ILE A 13 -7.81 6.60 20.27
CA ILE A 13 -6.99 7.07 21.41
C ILE A 13 -5.75 6.18 21.54
N ILE A 14 -5.94 4.86 21.48
CA ILE A 14 -4.85 3.89 21.47
C ILE A 14 -3.87 4.19 20.32
N GLY A 15 -4.38 4.55 19.15
CA GLY A 15 -3.56 4.91 18.00
C GLY A 15 -2.67 6.13 18.24
N PHE A 16 -3.18 7.18 18.89
CA PHE A 16 -2.36 8.34 19.28
C PHE A 16 -1.34 7.98 20.37
N ILE A 17 -1.74 7.17 21.34
CA ILE A 17 -0.86 6.69 22.42
C ILE A 17 0.27 5.83 21.87
N LEU A 18 0.08 5.09 20.78
CA LEU A 18 1.14 4.32 20.11
C LEU A 18 2.01 5.19 19.20
N LEU A 19 1.38 6.10 18.46
CA LEU A 19 2.07 6.92 17.46
C LEU A 19 3.10 7.87 18.10
N VAL A 20 2.76 8.52 19.21
CA VAL A 20 3.65 9.49 19.87
C VAL A 20 4.95 8.83 20.39
N PRO A 21 4.91 7.75 21.18
CA PRO A 21 6.11 7.00 21.58
C PRO A 21 6.86 6.42 20.37
N GLY A 22 6.15 5.94 19.34
CA GLY A 22 6.79 5.44 18.12
C GLY A 22 7.66 6.49 17.43
N PHE A 23 7.17 7.73 17.32
CA PHE A 23 7.96 8.85 16.80
C PHE A 23 9.12 9.25 17.71
N ILE A 24 8.92 9.25 19.03
CA ILE A 24 9.98 9.56 20.00
C ILE A 24 11.09 8.52 19.91
N LEU A 25 10.75 7.23 19.84
CA LEU A 25 11.71 6.13 19.67
C LEU A 25 12.47 6.26 18.34
N ALA A 26 11.75 6.46 17.23
CA ALA A 26 12.37 6.66 15.92
C ALA A 26 13.33 7.86 15.92
N TYR A 27 12.93 8.98 16.52
CA TYR A 27 13.78 10.16 16.67
C TYR A 27 15.01 9.84 17.53
N SER A 28 14.82 9.23 18.69
CA SER A 28 15.94 8.89 19.59
C SER A 28 16.98 7.97 18.92
N TYR A 29 16.53 7.01 18.12
CA TYR A 29 17.40 6.12 17.36
C TYR A 29 18.22 6.88 16.31
N LEU A 30 17.59 7.78 15.55
CA LEU A 30 18.27 8.57 14.52
C LEU A 30 19.33 9.52 15.10
N PHE A 31 19.11 10.09 16.29
CA PHE A 31 20.03 11.05 16.89
C PHE A 31 21.13 10.41 17.75
N GLN A 32 20.85 9.29 18.44
CA GLN A 32 21.87 8.58 19.20
C GLN A 32 22.96 7.97 18.31
N ASN A 33 22.63 7.64 17.06
CA ASN A 33 23.61 7.11 16.11
C ASN A 33 24.53 8.18 15.49
N ASN A 34 24.19 9.47 15.63
CA ASN A 34 24.98 10.61 15.09
C ASN A 34 25.93 11.23 16.12
N ALA A 35 25.76 10.95 17.42
CA ALA A 35 26.65 11.39 18.49
C ALA A 35 27.69 10.30 18.73
N GLY A 36 28.83 10.38 18.02
CA GLY A 36 29.88 9.37 18.07
C GLY A 36 30.38 9.06 19.49
N ASN A 37 29.85 7.99 20.10
CA ASN A 37 30.61 6.94 20.77
C ASN A 37 29.69 5.91 21.43
N THR A 38 30.11 4.66 21.37
CA THR A 38 29.67 3.53 22.22
C THR A 38 28.31 2.91 21.86
N ILE A 39 28.30 2.13 20.77
CA ILE A 39 27.80 0.73 20.78
C ILE A 39 28.25 0.11 19.43
N SER A 40 29.35 -0.64 19.52
CA SER A 40 30.00 -1.40 18.46
C SER A 40 29.06 -2.35 17.72
N ASN A 41 29.13 -2.39 16.38
CA ASN A 41 28.72 -3.50 15.51
C ASN A 41 27.53 -4.36 16.01
N ARG A 42 26.32 -3.82 16.02
CA ARG A 42 25.13 -4.58 16.42
C ARG A 42 24.16 -4.71 15.24
N VAL A 43 24.07 -5.93 14.70
CA VAL A 43 23.07 -6.37 13.71
C VAL A 43 21.80 -6.73 14.49
N PRO A 44 20.58 -6.36 14.08
CA PRO A 44 19.41 -6.52 14.94
C PRO A 44 18.91 -7.98 15.02
N LEU A 45 18.23 -8.29 16.14
CA LEU A 45 17.87 -9.64 16.58
C LEU A 45 16.51 -10.05 16.01
N GLY A 46 16.50 -11.00 15.07
CA GLY A 46 15.28 -11.66 14.62
C GLY A 46 14.92 -12.88 15.43
N ILE A 47 13.61 -13.11 15.53
CA ILE A 47 13.05 -14.35 16.10
C ILE A 47 13.65 -15.59 15.40
N ILE A 48 14.01 -15.46 14.12
CA ILE A 48 14.58 -16.54 13.30
C ILE A 48 16.09 -16.35 13.02
N TRP A 49 16.60 -15.12 13.07
CA TRP A 49 18.00 -14.80 12.78
C TRP A 49 18.59 -13.92 13.89
N PRO A 50 19.25 -14.51 14.91
CA PRO A 50 19.74 -13.75 16.05
C PRO A 50 20.97 -12.90 15.68
N GLY A 51 20.84 -11.58 15.87
CA GLY A 51 21.89 -10.56 15.78
C GLY A 51 21.90 -9.67 17.03
N SER A 52 23.04 -9.14 17.43
CA SER A 52 23.26 -8.53 18.76
C SER A 52 22.73 -7.09 19.05
N SER A 53 21.78 -6.48 18.32
CA SER A 53 21.14 -5.18 18.72
C SER A 53 19.70 -5.27 19.23
N GLY A 54 19.32 -4.28 20.04
CA GLY A 54 17.98 -4.15 20.62
C GLY A 54 16.91 -3.72 19.61
N TYR A 55 15.67 -4.14 19.88
CA TYR A 55 14.45 -4.01 19.05
C TYR A 55 13.91 -2.58 18.86
N THR A 56 14.74 -1.55 19.03
CA THR A 56 14.28 -0.17 19.18
C THR A 56 13.71 0.40 17.88
N ASP A 57 14.32 0.10 16.73
CA ASP A 57 13.86 0.56 15.42
C ASP A 57 12.68 -0.27 14.89
N GLU A 58 12.67 -1.60 15.10
CA GLU A 58 11.52 -2.45 14.72
C GLU A 58 10.27 -2.10 15.53
N SER A 59 10.44 -1.85 16.84
CA SER A 59 9.34 -1.42 17.71
C SER A 59 8.85 -0.02 17.34
N ALA A 60 9.74 0.91 17.00
CA ALA A 60 9.37 2.25 16.54
C ALA A 60 8.52 2.18 15.26
N ILE A 61 8.97 1.43 14.24
CA ILE A 61 8.22 1.25 12.98
C ILE A 61 6.88 0.60 13.25
N THR A 62 6.83 -0.46 14.07
CA THR A 62 5.60 -1.17 14.42
C THR A 62 4.60 -0.26 15.13
N PHE A 63 5.04 0.53 16.11
CA PHE A 63 4.17 1.47 16.84
C PHE A 63 3.63 2.57 15.93
N VAL A 64 4.44 3.11 15.02
CA VAL A 64 3.98 4.11 14.06
C VAL A 64 2.95 3.51 13.09
N ILE A 65 3.21 2.33 12.52
CA ILE A 65 2.27 1.68 11.57
C ILE A 65 0.95 1.33 12.26
N ILE A 66 0.99 0.67 13.42
CA ILE A 66 -0.21 0.30 14.18
C ILE A 66 -0.96 1.56 14.62
N GLY A 67 -0.25 2.59 15.08
CA GLY A 67 -0.82 3.88 15.46
C GLY A 67 -1.58 4.53 14.31
N LEU A 68 -0.97 4.61 13.12
CA LEU A 68 -1.59 5.15 11.92
C LEU A 68 -2.79 4.32 11.44
N LEU A 69 -2.70 2.98 11.48
CA LEU A 69 -3.81 2.09 11.14
C LEU A 69 -5.02 2.34 12.06
N PHE A 70 -4.79 2.42 13.37
CA PHE A 70 -5.87 2.68 14.33
C PHE A 70 -6.46 4.07 14.16
N ILE A 71 -5.65 5.11 13.93
CA ILE A 71 -6.15 6.47 13.67
C ILE A 71 -7.01 6.52 12.41
N GLY A 72 -6.59 5.86 11.33
CA GLY A 72 -7.30 5.88 10.05
C GLY A 72 -8.58 5.04 10.02
N PHE A 73 -8.57 3.88 10.69
CA PHE A 73 -9.67 2.90 10.62
C PHE A 73 -10.59 2.86 11.84
N SER A 74 -10.32 3.64 12.89
CA SER A 74 -11.24 3.77 14.03
C SER A 74 -12.56 4.42 13.63
N ARG A 75 -13.65 3.94 14.25
CA ARG A 75 -14.98 4.55 14.13
C ARG A 75 -15.02 5.94 14.74
N LEU A 76 -15.85 6.80 14.15
CA LEU A 76 -16.29 8.04 14.79
C LEU A 76 -17.48 7.75 15.72
N ARG A 77 -17.60 8.49 16.83
CA ARG A 77 -18.59 8.24 17.90
C ARG A 77 -20.05 8.17 17.40
N ASN A 78 -20.42 8.95 16.38
CA ASN A 78 -21.73 8.90 15.71
C ASN A 78 -21.57 8.62 14.20
N GLU A 79 -21.04 7.45 13.85
CA GLU A 79 -20.78 7.11 12.46
C GLU A 79 -22.03 6.61 11.71
N ARG A 80 -22.40 7.34 10.65
CA ARG A 80 -23.47 6.94 9.71
C ARG A 80 -22.88 6.18 8.51
N ASP A 81 -23.72 5.41 7.79
CA ASP A 81 -23.35 4.70 6.55
C ASP A 81 -22.62 5.58 5.52
N VAL A 82 -22.94 6.88 5.47
CA VAL A 82 -22.30 7.83 4.57
C VAL A 82 -20.83 8.06 4.94
N THR A 83 -20.52 8.21 6.23
CA THR A 83 -19.14 8.42 6.71
C THR A 83 -18.26 7.23 6.38
N HIS A 84 -18.78 6.01 6.53
CA HIS A 84 -18.10 4.79 6.15
C HIS A 84 -17.78 4.78 4.64
N LYS A 85 -18.75 5.16 3.78
CA LYS A 85 -18.51 5.30 2.33
C LYS A 85 -17.46 6.37 2.02
N ILE A 86 -17.42 7.47 2.76
CA ILE A 86 -16.38 8.51 2.59
C ILE A 86 -15.00 7.95 2.93
N ARG A 87 -14.87 7.20 4.04
CA ARG A 87 -13.60 6.56 4.43
C ARG A 87 -13.09 5.62 3.35
N LEU A 88 -13.95 4.73 2.87
CA LEU A 88 -13.62 3.79 1.78
C LEU A 88 -13.16 4.52 0.50
N LYS A 89 -13.86 5.59 0.12
CA LYS A 89 -13.48 6.41 -1.04
C LYS A 89 -12.14 7.13 -0.84
N ALA A 90 -11.88 7.62 0.37
CA ALA A 90 -10.61 8.26 0.71
C ALA A 90 -9.45 7.25 0.65
N LEU A 91 -9.66 6.03 1.16
CA LEU A 91 -8.67 4.96 1.12
C LEU A 91 -8.35 4.56 -0.32
N TYR A 92 -9.38 4.33 -1.14
CA TYR A 92 -9.19 4.01 -2.55
C TYR A 92 -8.38 5.09 -3.27
N TRP A 93 -8.71 6.36 -3.05
CA TRP A 93 -7.96 7.48 -3.63
C TRP A 93 -6.49 7.48 -3.16
N ALA A 94 -6.25 7.28 -1.86
CA ALA A 94 -4.89 7.23 -1.31
C ALA A 94 -4.07 6.08 -1.90
N VAL A 95 -4.66 4.91 -2.11
CA VAL A 95 -3.97 3.78 -2.77
C VAL A 95 -3.66 4.11 -4.23
N ILE A 96 -4.58 4.72 -4.98
CA ILE A 96 -4.30 5.13 -6.37
C ILE A 96 -3.16 6.14 -6.43
N VAL A 97 -3.15 7.14 -5.54
CA VAL A 97 -2.06 8.13 -5.48
C VAL A 97 -0.74 7.47 -5.09
N ASN A 98 -0.75 6.54 -4.11
CA ASN A 98 0.43 5.77 -3.75
C ASN A 98 0.95 4.92 -4.91
N CYS A 99 0.06 4.24 -5.63
CA CYS A 99 0.43 3.44 -6.80
C CYS A 99 0.99 4.30 -7.92
N LEU A 100 0.44 5.51 -8.14
CA LEU A 100 0.95 6.47 -9.11
C LEU A 100 2.34 6.94 -8.71
N TRP A 101 2.57 7.25 -7.43
CA TRP A 101 3.87 7.62 -6.90
C TRP A 101 4.92 6.51 -7.12
N ILE A 102 4.58 5.25 -6.79
CA ILE A 102 5.45 4.10 -7.02
C ILE A 102 5.76 3.93 -8.51
N ALA A 103 4.74 3.99 -9.36
CA ALA A 103 4.90 3.85 -10.80
C ALA A 103 5.81 4.94 -11.39
N LEU A 104 5.64 6.19 -10.95
CA LEU A 104 6.47 7.30 -11.38
C LEU A 104 7.92 7.12 -10.90
N PHE A 105 8.13 6.76 -9.62
CA PHE A 105 9.47 6.53 -9.10
C PHE A 105 10.19 5.40 -9.84
N TRP A 106 9.51 4.27 -10.08
CA TRP A 106 10.11 3.15 -10.79
C TRP A 106 10.36 3.47 -12.26
N MET A 107 9.49 4.28 -12.89
CA MET A 107 9.74 4.80 -14.24
C MET A 107 11.01 5.66 -14.27
N LEU A 108 11.24 6.52 -13.27
CA LEU A 108 12.48 7.30 -13.18
C LEU A 108 13.72 6.42 -12.98
N MET A 109 13.60 5.33 -12.22
CA MET A 109 14.66 4.32 -12.06
C MET A 109 14.97 3.61 -13.37
N PHE A 110 13.95 3.26 -14.16
CA PHE A 110 14.16 2.71 -15.50
C PHE A 110 14.89 3.70 -16.42
N LEU A 111 14.52 4.98 -16.39
CA LEU A 111 15.20 6.02 -17.17
C LEU A 111 16.65 6.24 -16.72
N LYS A 112 16.93 6.11 -15.42
CA LYS A 112 18.29 6.17 -14.88
C LYS A 112 19.19 5.12 -15.51
N ASP A 113 18.72 3.87 -15.55
CA ASP A 113 19.49 2.75 -16.10
C ASP A 113 19.65 2.84 -17.63
N LEU A 114 18.68 3.46 -18.31
CA LEU A 114 18.70 3.62 -19.77
C LEU A 114 19.58 4.79 -20.24
N ILE A 115 19.50 5.96 -19.60
CA ILE A 115 20.03 7.24 -20.11
C ILE A 115 21.23 7.75 -19.28
N ASN A 116 21.55 7.13 -18.14
CA ASN A 116 22.68 7.47 -17.26
C ASN A 116 22.81 8.98 -16.96
N ILE A 117 21.69 9.62 -16.62
CA ILE A 117 21.62 11.06 -16.33
C ILE A 117 22.18 11.32 -14.90
N PRO A 118 23.13 12.26 -14.70
CA PRO A 118 23.76 12.51 -13.39
C PRO A 118 22.78 12.87 -12.25
N PHE A 119 21.71 13.60 -12.57
CA PHE A 119 20.68 13.95 -11.60
C PHE A 119 19.95 12.71 -11.05
N LEU A 120 19.67 11.71 -11.90
CA LEU A 120 18.96 10.50 -11.51
C LEU A 120 19.85 9.54 -10.70
N GLN A 121 21.17 9.71 -10.71
CA GLN A 121 22.09 8.88 -9.91
C GLN A 121 21.89 9.07 -8.40
N HIS A 122 21.39 10.24 -7.98
CA HIS A 122 21.08 10.55 -6.57
C HIS A 122 19.79 9.87 -6.07
N LEU A 123 18.99 9.25 -6.96
CA LEU A 123 17.81 8.49 -6.56
C LEU A 123 18.25 7.19 -5.88
N ASN A 124 17.95 7.10 -4.58
CA ASN A 124 18.21 5.93 -3.75
C ASN A 124 16.93 5.12 -3.55
N THR A 125 16.96 3.86 -4.00
CA THR A 125 15.84 2.92 -3.90
C THR A 125 15.43 2.65 -2.45
N SER A 126 16.39 2.55 -1.54
CA SER A 126 16.13 2.18 -0.13
C SER A 126 15.25 3.20 0.59
N VAL A 127 15.49 4.48 0.32
CA VAL A 127 14.77 5.59 0.97
C VAL A 127 13.29 5.58 0.55
N THR A 128 13.02 5.37 -0.73
CA THR A 128 11.65 5.34 -1.26
C THR A 128 10.85 4.16 -0.74
N VAL A 129 11.47 2.98 -0.63
CA VAL A 129 10.82 1.77 -0.11
C VAL A 129 10.33 1.98 1.32
N VAL A 130 11.17 2.56 2.19
CA VAL A 130 10.84 2.78 3.61
C VAL A 130 9.72 3.82 3.77
N TYR A 131 9.79 4.95 3.06
CA TYR A 131 8.75 5.99 3.17
C TYR A 131 7.40 5.57 2.61
N ASN A 132 7.37 4.61 1.66
CA ASN A 132 6.12 4.15 1.07
C ASN A 132 5.16 3.55 2.11
N LEU A 133 5.70 2.92 3.16
CA LEU A 133 4.90 2.36 4.25
C LEU A 133 4.00 3.38 4.92
N PHE A 134 4.54 4.58 5.14
CA PHE A 134 3.86 5.63 5.89
C PHE A 134 3.01 6.49 4.97
N ILE A 135 3.49 6.77 3.75
CA ILE A 135 2.84 7.74 2.86
C ILE A 135 1.42 7.34 2.50
N LEU A 136 1.15 6.05 2.28
CA LEU A 136 -0.21 5.56 2.00
C LEU A 136 -1.17 5.85 3.18
N LEU A 137 -0.78 5.52 4.41
CA LEU A 137 -1.60 5.76 5.60
C LEU A 137 -1.79 7.26 5.86
N ILE A 138 -0.74 8.06 5.70
CA ILE A 138 -0.80 9.51 5.87
C ILE A 138 -1.73 10.15 4.83
N LEU A 139 -1.58 9.78 3.55
CA LEU A 139 -2.46 10.24 2.47
C LEU A 139 -3.91 9.86 2.73
N PHE A 140 -4.15 8.64 3.21
CA PHE A 140 -5.48 8.17 3.57
C PHE A 140 -6.10 9.00 4.70
N ILE A 141 -5.38 9.16 5.82
CA ILE A 141 -5.85 9.92 6.99
C ILE A 141 -6.14 11.37 6.59
N GLY A 142 -5.18 12.03 5.93
CA GLY A 142 -5.32 13.42 5.49
C GLY A 142 -6.51 13.61 4.55
N ARG A 143 -6.65 12.73 3.54
CA ARG A 143 -7.77 12.77 2.60
C ARG A 143 -9.11 12.52 3.28
N PHE A 144 -9.17 11.59 4.23
CA PHE A 144 -10.39 11.29 4.97
C PHE A 144 -10.88 12.50 5.77
N TYR A 145 -10.01 13.13 6.57
CA TYR A 145 -10.38 14.30 7.36
C TYR A 145 -10.75 15.50 6.48
N TYR A 146 -10.04 15.72 5.37
CA TYR A 146 -10.40 16.75 4.40
C TYR A 146 -11.80 16.54 3.80
N LEU A 147 -12.10 15.31 3.34
CA LEU A 147 -13.41 15.00 2.75
C LEU A 147 -14.53 15.03 3.80
N PHE A 148 -14.24 14.61 5.02
CA PHE A 148 -15.19 14.68 6.13
C PHE A 148 -15.55 16.13 6.47
N TYR A 149 -14.57 17.02 6.58
CA TYR A 149 -14.77 18.45 6.80
C TYR A 149 -15.59 19.08 5.66
N ARG A 150 -15.24 18.78 4.40
CA ARG A 150 -15.97 19.29 3.23
C ARG A 150 -17.41 18.77 3.17
N TYR A 151 -17.64 17.51 3.55
CA TYR A 151 -18.98 16.93 3.60
C TYR A 151 -19.85 17.61 4.67
N ALA A 152 -19.29 17.88 5.84
CA ALA A 152 -19.98 18.63 6.91
C ALA A 152 -20.41 20.03 6.44
N LYS A 153 -19.57 20.71 5.64
CA LYS A 153 -19.84 22.06 5.14
C LYS A 153 -20.81 22.12 3.94
N SER A 154 -20.73 21.17 3.02
CA SER A 154 -21.37 21.31 1.68
C SER A 154 -22.38 20.22 1.30
N ARG A 155 -22.50 19.12 2.06
CA ARG A 155 -23.29 17.90 1.75
C ARG A 155 -23.18 17.38 0.30
N LYS A 156 -22.19 17.82 -0.49
CA LYS A 156 -22.04 17.40 -1.90
C LYS A 156 -21.63 15.93 -1.97
N ARG A 157 -22.21 15.18 -2.91
CA ARG A 157 -21.82 13.78 -3.17
C ARG A 157 -20.41 13.74 -3.72
N ILE A 158 -19.57 12.86 -3.17
CA ILE A 158 -18.21 12.63 -3.64
C ILE A 158 -18.25 11.63 -4.79
N ALA A 159 -17.95 12.08 -6.00
CA ALA A 159 -17.78 11.22 -7.17
C ALA A 159 -16.38 10.59 -7.18
N LEU A 160 -16.30 9.31 -7.53
CA LEU A 160 -15.04 8.63 -7.82
C LEU A 160 -14.77 8.74 -9.32
N HIS A 161 -13.56 9.20 -9.67
CA HIS A 161 -13.08 9.19 -11.04
C HIS A 161 -12.29 7.90 -11.28
N PHE A 162 -12.59 7.23 -12.37
CA PHE A 162 -12.00 5.95 -12.77
C PHE A 162 -11.60 6.05 -14.24
N LEU A 163 -10.52 5.37 -14.64
CA LEU A 163 -10.05 5.38 -16.01
C LEU A 163 -10.94 4.52 -16.93
N PRO A 164 -11.20 4.94 -18.18
CA PRO A 164 -12.05 4.23 -19.13
C PRO A 164 -11.57 2.79 -19.39
N TYR A 165 -12.51 1.87 -19.64
CA TYR A 165 -12.25 0.43 -19.79
C TYR A 165 -11.28 0.12 -20.93
N LYS A 166 -11.50 0.66 -22.13
CA LYS A 166 -10.57 0.58 -23.26
C LYS A 166 -9.88 1.94 -23.44
N PRO A 167 -8.58 1.99 -23.77
CA PRO A 167 -7.65 0.87 -23.92
C PRO A 167 -6.99 0.39 -22.60
N HIS A 168 -7.09 1.18 -21.52
CA HIS A 168 -6.27 1.03 -20.31
C HIS A 168 -6.35 -0.32 -19.60
N ASN A 169 -7.54 -0.95 -19.51
CA ASN A 169 -7.67 -2.26 -18.84
C ASN A 169 -6.97 -3.37 -19.63
N VAL A 170 -7.11 -3.34 -20.96
CA VAL A 170 -6.47 -4.34 -21.85
C VAL A 170 -4.96 -4.19 -21.79
N VAL A 171 -4.45 -2.96 -21.90
CA VAL A 171 -3.02 -2.66 -21.79
C VAL A 171 -2.47 -3.10 -20.44
N GLY A 172 -3.17 -2.81 -19.34
CA GLY A 172 -2.76 -3.24 -17.99
C GLY A 172 -2.64 -4.76 -17.87
N LYS A 173 -3.65 -5.51 -18.33
CA LYS A 173 -3.64 -6.98 -18.26
C LYS A 173 -2.56 -7.63 -19.12
N VAL A 174 -2.47 -7.19 -20.38
CA VAL A 174 -1.47 -7.72 -21.32
C VAL A 174 -0.07 -7.39 -20.83
N GLY A 175 0.16 -6.16 -20.36
CA GLY A 175 1.44 -5.75 -19.78
C GLY A 175 1.82 -6.59 -18.58
N VAL A 176 0.92 -6.78 -17.60
CA VAL A 176 1.21 -7.62 -16.42
C VAL A 176 1.50 -9.06 -16.82
N ALA A 177 0.75 -9.64 -17.76
CA ALA A 177 1.01 -11.00 -18.24
C ALA A 177 2.39 -11.11 -18.92
N PHE A 178 2.76 -10.14 -19.73
CA PHE A 178 4.08 -10.05 -20.36
C PHE A 178 5.21 -10.01 -19.33
N PHE A 179 5.10 -9.17 -18.29
CA PHE A 179 6.11 -9.10 -17.25
C PHE A 179 6.18 -10.36 -16.38
N LEU A 180 5.06 -11.03 -16.11
CA LEU A 180 5.07 -12.32 -15.42
C LEU A 180 5.83 -13.38 -16.23
N ILE A 181 5.65 -13.40 -17.55
CA ILE A 181 6.41 -14.29 -18.44
C ILE A 181 7.91 -13.98 -18.36
N ILE A 182 8.31 -12.70 -18.31
CA ILE A 182 9.72 -12.30 -18.15
C ILE A 182 10.27 -12.79 -16.81
N VAL A 183 9.55 -12.58 -15.71
CA VAL A 183 9.98 -13.04 -14.37
C VAL A 183 10.15 -14.55 -14.35
N ILE A 184 9.19 -15.31 -14.91
CA ILE A 184 9.29 -16.78 -15.00
C ILE A 184 10.45 -17.19 -15.91
N SER A 185 10.65 -16.50 -17.03
CA SER A 185 11.76 -16.82 -17.95
C SER A 185 13.13 -16.56 -17.29
N SER A 186 13.23 -15.55 -16.41
CA SER A 186 14.45 -15.24 -15.67
C SER A 186 14.88 -16.33 -14.69
N THR A 187 13.98 -17.22 -14.27
CA THR A 187 14.35 -18.34 -13.40
C THR A 187 14.99 -19.49 -14.18
N PHE A 188 14.77 -19.57 -15.49
CA PHE A 188 15.31 -20.63 -16.35
C PHE A 188 16.49 -20.18 -17.21
N ILE A 189 16.52 -18.90 -17.57
CA ILE A 189 17.54 -18.33 -18.45
C ILE A 189 18.19 -17.17 -17.71
N LYS A 190 19.53 -17.10 -17.74
CA LYS A 190 20.26 -15.96 -17.19
C LYS A 190 19.98 -14.74 -18.09
N ILE A 191 19.08 -13.88 -17.65
CA ILE A 191 18.68 -12.67 -18.35
C ILE A 191 19.72 -11.57 -18.09
N ASP A 192 20.06 -10.80 -19.12
CA ASP A 192 20.95 -9.63 -19.03
C ASP A 192 20.39 -8.58 -18.05
N ASP A 193 21.25 -7.90 -17.31
CA ASP A 193 20.88 -6.93 -16.27
C ASP A 193 20.02 -5.80 -16.85
N LYS A 194 20.23 -5.46 -18.13
CA LYS A 194 19.40 -4.48 -18.86
C LYS A 194 17.96 -4.96 -19.03
N PHE A 195 17.73 -6.24 -19.27
CA PHE A 195 16.37 -6.78 -19.37
C PHE A 195 15.67 -6.83 -18.00
N ALA A 196 16.42 -7.02 -16.90
CA ALA A 196 15.86 -6.95 -15.56
C ALA A 196 15.29 -5.55 -15.25
N SER A 197 15.89 -4.48 -15.79
CA SER A 197 15.39 -3.10 -15.63
C SER A 197 13.96 -2.90 -16.17
N LEU A 198 13.52 -3.71 -17.15
CA LEU A 198 12.14 -3.64 -17.66
C LEU A 198 11.10 -3.93 -16.57
N LEU A 199 11.44 -4.71 -15.54
CA LEU A 199 10.56 -4.99 -14.41
C LEU A 199 10.16 -3.73 -13.64
N TYR A 200 10.91 -2.64 -13.76
CA TYR A 200 10.53 -1.36 -13.16
C TYR A 200 9.24 -0.77 -13.76
N LEU A 201 8.81 -1.23 -14.94
CA LEU A 201 7.54 -0.79 -15.53
C LEU A 201 6.31 -1.53 -14.97
N LEU A 202 6.50 -2.65 -14.27
CA LEU A 202 5.42 -3.49 -13.74
C LEU A 202 4.40 -2.72 -12.87
N PRO A 203 4.79 -1.85 -11.92
CA PRO A 203 3.81 -1.08 -11.13
C PRO A 203 2.93 -0.17 -11.99
N ALA A 204 3.43 0.35 -13.11
CA ALA A 204 2.64 1.20 -14.00
C ALA A 204 1.51 0.40 -14.69
N PHE A 205 1.79 -0.83 -15.14
CA PHE A 205 0.77 -1.71 -15.70
C PHE A 205 -0.23 -2.21 -14.65
N LEU A 206 0.23 -2.49 -13.43
CA LEU A 206 -0.66 -2.79 -12.30
C LEU A 206 -1.55 -1.60 -11.96
N LEU A 207 -1.02 -0.37 -11.93
CA LEU A 207 -1.80 0.85 -11.74
C LEU A 207 -2.87 0.99 -12.81
N LEU A 208 -2.53 0.78 -14.10
CA LEU A 208 -3.51 0.83 -15.19
C LEU A 208 -4.63 -0.20 -15.00
N TRP A 209 -4.28 -1.43 -14.61
CA TRP A 209 -5.27 -2.47 -14.32
C TRP A 209 -6.17 -2.07 -13.14
N ILE A 210 -5.58 -1.58 -12.04
CA ILE A 210 -6.27 -1.18 -10.81
C ILE A 210 -7.11 0.09 -10.99
N ALA A 211 -6.73 1.02 -11.85
CA ALA A 211 -7.46 2.27 -12.05
C ALA A 211 -8.54 2.15 -13.14
N SER A 212 -8.42 1.18 -14.04
CA SER A 212 -9.38 0.95 -15.13
C SER A 212 -10.75 0.45 -14.68
N TRP A 213 -11.78 0.73 -15.48
CA TRP A 213 -13.13 0.20 -15.30
C TRP A 213 -13.24 -1.29 -15.63
N ASN A 214 -14.26 -1.97 -15.07
CA ASN A 214 -14.74 -3.27 -15.56
C ASN A 214 -15.97 -3.08 -16.47
N LYS A 215 -16.23 -4.08 -17.33
CA LYS A 215 -17.29 -4.05 -18.37
C LYS A 215 -18.71 -3.79 -17.82
N ARG A 216 -19.00 -4.05 -16.54
CA ARG A 216 -20.28 -3.74 -15.87
C ARG A 216 -20.12 -2.61 -14.87
N ARG A 217 -20.83 -1.49 -15.09
CA ARG A 217 -20.87 -0.33 -14.19
C ARG A 217 -22.12 -0.42 -13.30
N THR A 218 -21.98 -1.05 -12.14
CA THR A 218 -23.03 -1.12 -11.13
C THR A 218 -22.49 -0.56 -9.82
N ASP A 219 -23.31 0.14 -9.04
CA ASP A 219 -22.93 0.68 -7.72
C ASP A 219 -22.43 -0.40 -6.77
N GLU A 220 -22.93 -1.63 -6.91
CA GLU A 220 -22.49 -2.80 -6.15
C GLU A 220 -21.04 -3.17 -6.45
N VAL A 221 -20.62 -3.17 -7.72
CA VAL A 221 -19.24 -3.47 -8.13
C VAL A 221 -18.28 -2.42 -7.56
N ILE A 222 -18.70 -1.16 -7.50
CA ILE A 222 -17.92 -0.08 -6.87
C ILE A 222 -17.75 -0.36 -5.37
N ILE A 223 -18.82 -0.75 -4.66
CA ILE A 223 -18.74 -1.09 -3.23
C ILE A 223 -17.83 -2.29 -3.01
N ILE A 224 -17.92 -3.34 -3.85
CA ILE A 224 -17.03 -4.50 -3.79
C ILE A 224 -15.57 -4.08 -3.96
N ARG A 225 -15.29 -3.21 -4.96
CA ARG A 225 -13.93 -2.69 -5.20
C ARG A 225 -13.39 -1.94 -3.99
N LEU A 226 -14.20 -1.08 -3.39
CA LEU A 226 -13.82 -0.32 -2.20
C LEU A 226 -13.51 -1.24 -1.00
N LYS A 227 -14.34 -2.28 -0.80
CA LYS A 227 -14.12 -3.28 0.26
C LYS A 227 -12.87 -4.12 0.02
N ALA A 228 -12.66 -4.57 -1.23
CA ALA A 228 -11.47 -5.31 -1.61
C ALA A 228 -10.19 -4.49 -1.37
N MET A 229 -10.23 -3.18 -1.63
CA MET A 229 -9.13 -2.27 -1.34
C MET A 229 -8.82 -2.18 0.15
N GLN A 230 -9.86 -2.06 0.99
CA GLN A 230 -9.67 -2.05 2.43
C GLN A 230 -9.03 -3.34 2.95
N ILE A 231 -9.49 -4.49 2.47
CA ILE A 231 -8.94 -5.80 2.85
C ILE A 231 -7.50 -5.93 2.39
N ALA A 232 -7.19 -5.51 1.16
CA ALA A 232 -5.83 -5.57 0.63
C ALA A 232 -4.86 -4.74 1.47
N VAL A 233 -5.26 -3.54 1.89
CA VAL A 233 -4.47 -2.70 2.79
C VAL A 233 -4.22 -3.43 4.12
N TYR A 234 -5.25 -4.01 4.74
CA TYR A 234 -5.06 -4.75 6.01
C TYR A 234 -4.13 -5.95 5.88
N ILE A 235 -4.34 -6.79 4.87
CA ILE A 235 -3.49 -7.96 4.62
C ILE A 235 -2.05 -7.51 4.37
N ASN A 236 -1.85 -6.45 3.57
CA ASN A 236 -0.52 -5.98 3.25
C ASN A 236 0.23 -5.45 4.47
N TYR A 237 -0.42 -4.61 5.29
CA TYR A 237 0.20 -4.11 6.51
C TYR A 237 0.41 -5.19 7.58
N PHE A 238 -0.45 -6.20 7.62
CA PHE A 238 -0.22 -7.37 8.48
C PHE A 238 1.07 -8.10 8.08
N PHE A 239 1.26 -8.37 6.79
CA PHE A 239 2.51 -8.97 6.29
C PHE A 239 3.72 -8.07 6.54
N PHE A 240 3.60 -6.76 6.37
CA PHE A 240 4.70 -5.85 6.68
C PHE A 240 5.12 -5.89 8.14
N ILE A 241 4.16 -5.82 9.06
CA ILE A 241 4.45 -5.92 10.49
C ILE A 241 5.11 -7.26 10.79
N MET A 242 4.57 -8.37 10.30
CA MET A 242 5.22 -9.69 10.49
C MET A 242 6.64 -9.71 9.91
N ALA A 243 6.85 -9.15 8.72
CA ALA A 243 8.15 -9.14 8.07
C ALA A 243 9.19 -8.33 8.87
N THR A 244 8.78 -7.23 9.53
CA THR A 244 9.65 -6.43 10.40
C THR A 244 10.21 -7.24 11.58
N TRP A 245 9.47 -8.21 12.11
CA TRP A 245 9.93 -9.05 13.23
C TRP A 245 10.65 -10.33 12.79
N VAL A 246 10.49 -10.73 11.53
CA VAL A 246 11.02 -11.99 11.00
C VAL A 246 12.33 -11.79 10.23
N PHE A 247 12.47 -10.69 9.49
CA PHE A 247 13.58 -10.47 8.56
C PHE A 247 14.39 -9.22 8.88
N TYR A 248 15.70 -9.30 8.66
CA TYR A 248 16.66 -8.26 9.08
C TYR A 248 17.61 -7.84 7.96
N ASN A 249 18.14 -6.61 8.09
CA ASN A 249 19.19 -6.04 7.22
C ASN A 249 18.80 -6.01 5.73
N ILE A 250 19.66 -6.52 4.83
CA ILE A 250 19.42 -6.53 3.37
C ILE A 250 18.18 -7.37 3.01
N ASN A 251 17.93 -8.46 3.73
CA ASN A 251 16.76 -9.30 3.50
C ASN A 251 15.46 -8.55 3.80
N TYR A 252 15.46 -7.68 4.81
CA TYR A 252 14.31 -6.82 5.10
C TYR A 252 14.03 -5.88 3.93
N LEU A 253 15.02 -5.12 3.45
CA LEU A 253 14.83 -4.19 2.33
C LEU A 253 14.31 -4.86 1.05
N VAL A 254 14.79 -6.07 0.75
CA VAL A 254 14.30 -6.88 -0.39
C VAL A 254 12.82 -7.24 -0.21
N ILE A 255 12.43 -7.68 0.99
CA ILE A 255 11.03 -8.03 1.28
C ILE A 255 10.13 -6.80 1.23
N MET A 256 10.62 -5.68 1.74
CA MET A 256 9.92 -4.40 1.66
C MET A 256 9.73 -3.93 0.22
N PHE A 257 10.74 -4.14 -0.62
CA PHE A 257 10.68 -3.86 -2.06
C PHE A 257 9.58 -4.68 -2.75
N PHE A 258 9.51 -5.99 -2.50
CA PHE A 258 8.40 -6.82 -2.99
C PHE A 258 7.05 -6.40 -2.39
N GLY A 259 7.06 -5.93 -1.14
CA GLY A 259 5.89 -5.37 -0.44
C GLY A 259 5.29 -4.13 -1.11
N LEU A 260 6.05 -3.44 -1.97
CA LEU A 260 5.52 -2.31 -2.75
C LEU A 260 4.55 -2.74 -3.85
N LEU A 261 4.66 -4.00 -4.31
CA LEU A 261 3.82 -4.61 -5.35
C LEU A 261 2.73 -5.51 -4.77
N SER A 262 2.93 -6.04 -3.56
CA SER A 262 1.99 -6.94 -2.91
C SER A 262 0.62 -6.29 -2.70
N LEU A 263 0.56 -4.99 -2.37
CA LEU A 263 -0.71 -4.28 -2.21
C LEU A 263 -1.59 -4.38 -3.46
N GLN A 264 -1.01 -4.12 -4.63
CA GLN A 264 -1.66 -4.12 -5.93
C GLN A 264 -2.15 -5.53 -6.27
N ILE A 265 -1.28 -6.53 -6.03
CA ILE A 265 -1.57 -7.95 -6.30
C ILE A 265 -2.69 -8.45 -5.39
N ILE A 266 -2.56 -8.25 -4.07
CA ILE A 266 -3.57 -8.66 -3.07
C ILE A 266 -4.92 -7.99 -3.38
N PHE A 267 -4.92 -6.72 -3.77
CA PHE A 267 -6.14 -6.03 -4.18
C PHE A 267 -6.81 -6.70 -5.38
N LEU A 268 -6.05 -6.98 -6.45
CA LEU A 268 -6.60 -7.62 -7.65
C LEU A 268 -7.18 -8.99 -7.33
N ILE A 269 -6.44 -9.82 -6.58
CA ILE A 269 -6.89 -11.14 -6.14
C ILE A 269 -8.19 -11.01 -5.34
N THR A 270 -8.19 -10.19 -4.29
CA THR A 270 -9.35 -10.00 -3.41
C THR A 270 -10.56 -9.49 -4.20
N PHE A 271 -10.35 -8.55 -5.12
CA PHE A 271 -11.41 -7.99 -5.95
C PHE A 271 -12.04 -9.03 -6.86
N TYR A 272 -11.23 -9.83 -7.57
CA TYR A 272 -11.75 -10.87 -8.46
C TYR A 272 -12.44 -12.00 -7.71
N VAL A 273 -11.89 -12.43 -6.56
CA VAL A 273 -12.54 -13.43 -5.69
C VAL A 273 -13.91 -12.93 -5.22
N MET A 274 -14.01 -11.67 -4.78
CA MET A 274 -15.28 -11.10 -4.33
C MET A 274 -16.29 -10.89 -5.45
N VAL A 275 -15.82 -10.47 -6.63
CA VAL A 275 -16.69 -10.34 -7.81
C VAL A 275 -17.24 -11.71 -8.20
N TYR A 276 -16.39 -12.75 -8.26
CA TYR A 276 -16.81 -14.11 -8.59
C TYR A 276 -17.80 -14.68 -7.57
N GLY A 277 -17.52 -14.54 -6.27
CA GLY A 277 -18.44 -14.97 -5.21
C GLY A 277 -19.82 -14.32 -5.30
N ASN A 278 -19.88 -13.05 -5.73
CA ASN A 278 -21.13 -12.30 -5.87
C ASN A 278 -21.78 -12.44 -7.27
N THR A 279 -21.17 -13.12 -8.23
CA THR A 279 -21.79 -13.32 -9.56
C THR A 279 -23.09 -14.13 -9.49
N LYS A 280 -23.25 -15.01 -8.49
CA LYS A 280 -24.50 -15.77 -8.26
C LYS A 280 -25.68 -14.87 -7.85
N THR A 281 -25.41 -13.75 -7.18
CA THR A 281 -26.41 -12.74 -6.77
C THR A 281 -26.58 -11.60 -7.77
N LEU A 282 -25.58 -11.39 -8.66
CA LEU A 282 -25.55 -10.33 -9.67
C LEU A 282 -26.08 -10.77 -11.05
N ASN A 283 -26.55 -12.01 -11.16
CA ASN A 283 -27.12 -12.54 -12.41
C ASN A 283 -28.63 -12.23 -12.43
N PRO A 284 -29.12 -11.39 -13.36
CA PRO A 284 -30.55 -11.09 -13.45
C PRO A 284 -31.41 -12.30 -13.87
N LEU A 285 -30.78 -13.40 -14.29
CA LEU A 285 -31.45 -14.65 -14.69
C LEU A 285 -31.85 -15.54 -13.50
N ASN A 286 -31.43 -15.21 -12.27
CA ASN A 286 -31.85 -15.94 -11.06
C ASN A 286 -32.93 -15.18 -10.28
N ALA A 287 -33.54 -14.14 -10.88
CA ALA A 287 -34.61 -13.34 -10.31
C ALA A 287 -35.95 -13.54 -11.04
N SER A 288 -36.14 -14.71 -11.65
CA SER A 288 -37.41 -15.19 -12.23
C SER A 288 -37.85 -16.45 -11.53
#